data_AF-A0A8K0J4B8-F1
#
_entry.id   AF-A0A8K0J4B8-F1
#
_cell.length_a   1.000
_cell.length_b   1.000
_cell.length_c   1.000
_cell.angle_alpha   90.00
_cell.angle_beta   90.00
_cell.angle_gamma   90.00
#
_symmetry.space_group_name_H-M   'P 1'
#
loop_
_entity.id
_entity.type
_entity.pdbx_description
1 polymer ?
#
loop_
_entity_poly.entity_id
_entity_poly.type
_entity_poly.pdbx_seq_one_letter_code
_entity_poly.pdbx_strand_id
1 'polypeptide(L)'
;MGAFPPPPVDTIDWSNVGFKLREVRGHIESTYSHSTGQWTPLRFVRDPFMRIHGMAPALNYGQQAYEGLKAFRGPGNGAITLFRPDRNARRLQHSAEV
;
A
#
# COMPACT_ATOMS: atom_id res chain seq x y z
N MET A 1 6.22 9.37 21.94
CA MET A 1 6.15 8.40 20.82
C MET A 1 6.79 7.10 21.28
N GLY A 2 6.13 5.95 21.11
CA GLY A 2 6.71 4.66 21.49
C GLY A 2 7.86 4.24 20.58
N ALA A 3 8.67 3.28 21.02
CA ALA A 3 9.74 2.70 20.21
C ALA A 3 9.18 2.09 18.91
N PHE A 4 9.86 2.34 17.79
CA PHE A 4 9.52 1.77 16.48
C PHE A 4 10.63 0.81 16.02
N PRO A 5 10.29 -0.35 15.43
CA PRO A 5 8.94 -0.89 15.29
C PRO A 5 8.36 -1.40 16.63
N PRO A 6 7.03 -1.33 16.82
CA PRO A 6 6.41 -1.99 17.97
C PRO A 6 6.70 -3.50 17.95
N PRO A 7 6.62 -4.19 19.10
CA PRO A 7 6.74 -5.65 19.13
C PRO A 7 5.67 -6.31 18.24
N PRO A 8 5.90 -7.55 17.75
CA PRO A 8 4.87 -8.34 17.08
C PRO A 8 3.62 -8.45 17.94
N VAL A 9 2.44 -8.35 17.32
CA VAL A 9 1.17 -8.61 18.01
C VAL A 9 0.99 -10.11 18.23
N ASP A 10 0.32 -10.46 19.31
CA ASP A 10 -0.09 -11.82 19.68
C ASP A 10 -1.39 -12.26 19.00
N THR A 11 -2.14 -11.32 18.43
CA THR A 11 -3.39 -11.57 17.70
C THR A 11 -3.20 -12.21 16.32
N ILE A 12 -1.95 -12.39 15.86
CA ILE A 12 -1.62 -13.06 14.60
C ILE A 12 -0.89 -14.37 14.91
N ASP A 13 -1.43 -15.48 14.40
CA ASP A 13 -0.68 -16.74 14.32
C ASP A 13 0.41 -16.63 13.25
N TRP A 14 1.61 -16.26 13.68
CA TRP A 14 2.78 -16.09 12.82
C TRP A 14 3.29 -17.40 12.22
N SER A 15 2.95 -18.55 12.83
CA SER A 15 3.35 -19.87 12.32
C SER A 15 2.48 -20.34 11.15
N ASN A 16 1.28 -19.76 11.01
CA ASN A 16 0.29 -20.14 10.00
C ASN A 16 -0.29 -18.91 9.27
N VAL A 17 0.54 -17.90 9.03
CA VAL A 17 0.05 -16.66 8.43
C VAL A 17 -0.43 -16.90 6.98
N GLY A 18 0.36 -17.56 6.13
CA GLY A 18 0.01 -17.82 4.73
C GLY A 18 -0.43 -16.57 3.95
N PHE A 19 -0.94 -16.78 2.73
CA PHE A 19 -1.53 -15.70 1.93
C PHE A 19 -3.06 -15.72 2.10
N LYS A 20 -3.57 -14.86 2.97
CA LYS A 20 -5.00 -14.73 3.27
C LYS A 20 -5.36 -13.26 3.37
N LEU A 21 -6.58 -12.92 2.99
CA LEU A 21 -7.14 -11.59 3.26
C LEU A 21 -7.15 -11.38 4.78
N ARG A 22 -6.62 -10.23 5.20
CA ARG A 22 -6.61 -9.81 6.60
C ARG A 22 -6.99 -8.35 6.65
N GLU A 23 -7.86 -7.99 7.59
CA GLU A 23 -8.11 -6.60 7.87
C GLU A 23 -6.81 -5.94 8.35
N VAL A 24 -6.45 -4.84 7.69
CA VAL A 24 -5.33 -3.98 8.05
C VAL A 24 -5.87 -2.73 8.72
N ARG A 25 -5.00 -1.92 9.32
CA ARG A 25 -5.43 -0.69 10.03
C ARG A 25 -6.01 0.39 9.11
N GLY A 26 -5.81 0.26 7.80
CA GLY A 26 -6.16 1.24 6.79
C GLY A 26 -5.15 1.24 5.63
N HIS A 27 -5.31 2.21 4.75
CA HIS A 27 -4.45 2.42 3.58
C HIS A 27 -4.13 3.91 3.40
N ILE A 28 -3.20 4.21 2.49
CA ILE A 28 -2.87 5.57 2.08
C ILE A 28 -3.61 5.88 0.78
N GLU A 29 -4.28 7.04 0.74
CA GLU A 29 -4.89 7.57 -0.48
C GLU A 29 -4.26 8.90 -0.89
N SER A 30 -4.20 9.12 -2.20
CA SER A 30 -3.96 10.41 -2.84
C SER A 30 -4.75 10.46 -4.14
N THR A 31 -5.27 11.63 -4.50
CA THR A 31 -6.08 11.83 -5.70
C THR A 31 -5.37 12.79 -6.62
N TYR A 32 -5.25 12.43 -7.90
CA TYR A 32 -4.76 13.33 -8.93
C TYR A 32 -5.90 14.15 -9.51
N SER A 33 -5.69 15.45 -9.69
CA SER A 33 -6.63 16.32 -10.40
C SER A 33 -6.02 16.79 -11.71
N HIS A 34 -6.72 16.51 -12.83
CA HIS A 34 -6.32 17.02 -14.14
C HIS A 34 -6.43 18.56 -14.24
N SER A 35 -7.33 19.21 -13.49
CA SER A 35 -7.48 20.66 -13.55
C SER A 35 -6.35 21.41 -12.85
N THR A 36 -5.74 20.79 -11.83
CA THR A 36 -4.61 21.38 -11.09
C THR A 36 -3.27 20.79 -11.51
N GLY A 37 -3.25 19.65 -12.18
CA GLY A 37 -2.05 18.92 -12.56
C GLY A 37 -1.30 18.33 -11.36
N GLN A 38 -1.96 18.12 -10.22
CA GLN A 38 -1.31 17.78 -8.96
C GLN A 38 -2.00 16.63 -8.23
N TRP A 39 -1.19 15.87 -7.49
CA TRP A 39 -1.65 14.91 -6.48
C TRP A 39 -1.96 15.63 -5.16
N THR A 40 -3.00 15.19 -4.47
CA THR A 40 -3.29 15.67 -3.11
C THR A 40 -2.24 15.15 -2.11
N PRO A 41 -2.07 15.81 -0.95
CA PRO A 41 -1.31 15.25 0.16
C PRO A 41 -1.78 13.83 0.52
N LEU A 42 -0.84 12.99 0.98
CA LEU A 42 -1.14 11.63 1.40
C LEU A 42 -2.05 11.65 2.63
N ARG A 43 -3.14 10.89 2.59
CA ARG A 43 -4.04 10.69 3.74
C ARG A 43 -4.11 9.23 4.14
N PHE A 44 -4.07 8.98 5.44
CA PHE A 44 -4.36 7.65 6.00
C PHE A 44 -5.87 7.49 6.16
N VAL A 45 -6.43 6.45 5.54
CA VAL A 45 -7.86 6.14 5.54
C VAL A 45 -8.05 4.82 6.28
N ARG A 46 -8.97 4.81 7.27
CA ARG A 46 -9.28 3.61 8.08
C ARG A 46 -10.33 2.70 7.45
N ASP A 47 -11.20 3.29 6.64
CA ASP A 47 -12.24 2.55 5.91
C ASP A 47 -11.54 1.55 4.96
N PRO A 48 -11.87 0.25 4.98
CA PRO A 48 -11.28 -0.71 4.05
C PRO A 48 -11.78 -0.56 2.61
N PHE A 49 -12.80 0.26 2.37
CA PHE A 49 -13.39 0.49 1.05
C PHE A 49 -12.89 1.77 0.40
N MET A 50 -12.82 1.74 -0.93
CA MET A 50 -12.57 2.91 -1.78
C MET A 50 -13.85 3.31 -2.50
N ARG A 51 -14.22 4.59 -2.45
CA ARG A 51 -15.33 5.12 -3.24
C ARG A 51 -14.86 5.44 -4.65
N ILE A 52 -15.39 4.71 -5.63
CA ILE A 52 -15.11 4.89 -7.06
C ILE A 52 -16.41 5.11 -7.83
N HIS A 53 -16.39 5.94 -8.87
CA HIS A 53 -17.56 6.13 -9.74
C HIS A 53 -17.78 4.88 -10.58
N GLY A 54 -19.03 4.43 -10.78
CA GLY A 54 -19.34 3.19 -11.50
C GLY A 54 -18.84 3.17 -12.96
N MET A 55 -18.73 4.35 -13.58
CA MET A 55 -18.18 4.51 -14.93
C MET A 55 -16.65 4.74 -14.98
N ALA A 56 -15.93 4.52 -13.88
CA ALA A 56 -14.49 4.74 -13.86
C ALA A 56 -13.77 3.82 -14.87
N PRO A 57 -12.80 4.33 -15.64
CA PRO A 57 -12.05 3.51 -16.60
C PRO A 57 -11.35 2.30 -16.00
N ALA A 58 -10.91 2.38 -14.74
CA ALA A 58 -10.33 1.25 -14.02
C ALA A 58 -11.28 0.04 -13.94
N LEU A 59 -12.59 0.28 -13.80
CA LEU A 59 -13.61 -0.77 -13.71
C LEU A 59 -14.08 -1.29 -15.06
N ASN A 60 -14.09 -0.42 -16.08
CA ASN A 60 -14.74 -0.72 -17.37
C ASN A 60 -13.75 -1.04 -18.50
N TYR A 61 -12.52 -0.54 -18.42
CA TYR A 61 -11.51 -0.64 -19.48
C TYR A 61 -10.15 -1.12 -18.98
N GLY A 62 -10.06 -1.54 -17.70
CA GLY A 62 -8.82 -2.04 -17.14
C GLY A 62 -7.71 -0.99 -17.00
N GLN A 63 -8.05 0.30 -17.03
CA GLN A 63 -7.08 1.40 -16.87
C GLN A 63 -6.63 1.50 -15.40
N GLN A 64 -5.75 0.59 -14.99
CA GLN A 64 -5.19 0.51 -13.65
C GLN A 64 -3.85 -0.24 -13.68
N ALA A 65 -2.96 0.11 -12.76
CA ALA A 65 -1.69 -0.57 -12.53
C ALA A 65 -1.49 -0.78 -11.03
N TYR A 66 -0.73 -1.81 -10.66
CA TYR A 66 -0.43 -2.11 -9.26
C TYR A 66 1.02 -2.54 -9.09
N GLU A 67 1.48 -2.55 -7.83
CA GLU A 67 2.80 -3.03 -7.45
C GLU A 67 2.74 -3.97 -6.25
N GLY A 68 3.81 -4.74 -6.07
CA GLY A 68 3.96 -5.69 -4.97
C GLY A 68 5.36 -5.64 -4.38
N LEU A 69 5.45 -5.28 -3.10
CA LEU A 69 6.67 -5.35 -2.30
C LEU A 69 6.36 -5.80 -0.88
N LYS A 70 7.42 -6.10 -0.12
CA LYS A 70 7.31 -6.62 1.24
C LYS A 70 8.14 -5.79 2.22
N ALA A 71 7.64 -5.71 3.45
CA ALA A 71 8.38 -5.19 4.59
C ALA A 71 8.78 -6.35 5.50
N PHE A 72 10.03 -6.33 5.97
CA PHE A 72 10.61 -7.39 6.79
C PHE A 72 11.09 -6.82 8.12
N ARG A 73 10.75 -7.48 9.22
CA ARG A 73 11.34 -7.20 10.53
C ARG A 73 12.71 -7.87 10.61
N GLY A 74 13.74 -7.12 10.97
CA GLY A 74 15.08 -7.64 11.18
C GLY A 74 15.17 -8.62 12.36
N PRO A 75 16.24 -9.43 12.44
CA PRO A 75 16.47 -10.35 13.54
C PRO A 75 16.40 -9.67 14.91
N GLY A 76 16.00 -10.41 15.95
CA GLY A 76 15.94 -9.90 17.33
C GLY A 76 14.95 -8.75 17.53
N ASN A 77 13.85 -8.71 16.77
CA ASN A 77 12.89 -7.59 16.75
C ASN A 77 13.50 -6.26 16.29
N GLY A 78 14.50 -6.31 15.40
CA GLY A 78 15.16 -5.14 14.83
C GLY A 78 14.29 -4.30 13.89
N ALA A 79 14.94 -3.37 13.18
CA ALA A 79 14.29 -2.42 12.29
C ALA A 79 13.43 -3.09 11.19
N ILE A 80 12.42 -2.36 10.70
CA ILE A 80 11.67 -2.76 9.51
C ILE A 80 12.44 -2.31 8.27
N THR A 81 12.65 -3.23 7.34
CA THR A 81 13.37 -2.99 6.09
C THR A 81 12.50 -3.28 4.88
N LEU A 82 12.75 -2.54 3.80
CA LEU A 82 12.14 -2.74 2.49
C LEU A 82 13.23 -3.15 1.51
N PHE A 83 12.97 -4.17 0.70
CA PHE A 83 13.93 -4.59 -0.32
C PHE A 83 13.68 -3.86 -1.63
N ARG A 84 14.61 -2.98 -2.02
CA ARG A 84 14.63 -2.25 -3.31
C ARG A 84 13.31 -1.52 -3.66
N PRO A 85 12.70 -0.76 -2.74
CA PRO A 85 11.43 -0.08 -2.99
C PRO A 85 11.51 0.91 -4.18
N ASP A 86 12.69 1.48 -4.43
CA ASP A 86 12.97 2.36 -5.58
C ASP A 86 12.78 1.66 -6.93
N ARG A 87 13.01 0.34 -7.00
CA ARG A 87 12.81 -0.44 -8.22
C ARG A 87 11.34 -0.72 -8.48
N ASN A 88 10.55 -0.99 -7.44
CA ASN A 88 9.10 -1.07 -7.54
C ASN A 88 8.50 0.27 -7.97
N ALA A 89 8.97 1.38 -7.39
CA ALA A 89 8.51 2.72 -7.75
C ALA A 89 8.77 3.05 -9.24
N ARG A 90 9.98 2.79 -9.74
CA ARG A 90 10.31 2.97 -11.16
C ARG A 90 9.44 2.11 -12.08
N ARG A 91 9.11 0.88 -11.68
CA ARG A 91 8.26 -0.01 -12.48
C ARG A 91 6.82 0.48 -12.51
N LEU A 92 6.28 0.96 -11.39
CA LEU A 92 4.94 1.54 -11.37
C LEU A 92 4.85 2.82 -12.23
N GLN A 93 5.88 3.66 -12.22
CA GLN A 93 5.97 4.84 -13.10
C GLN A 93 5.89 4.40 -14.57
N HIS A 94 6.71 3.42 -14.96
CA HIS A 94 6.64 2.86 -16.31
C HIS A 94 5.26 2.32 -16.67
N SER A 95 4.62 1.55 -15.77
CA SER A 95 3.26 1.04 -15.99
C SER A 95 2.19 2.12 -16.10
N ALA A 96 2.43 3.34 -15.60
CA ALA A 96 1.51 4.47 -15.70
C ALA A 96 1.73 5.32 -16.95
N GLU A 97 2.86 5.14 -17.64
CA GLU A 97 3.22 5.86 -18.88
C GLU A 97 2.73 5.16 -20.16
N VAL A 98 2.51 3.84 -20.10
CA VAL A 98 2.08 2.98 -21.23
C VAL A 98 0.57 2.83 -21.30
#